data_AF-A0A964JIF9-F1
#
_entry.id   AF-A0A964JIF9-F1
#
_cell.length_a   1.000
_cell.length_b   1.000
_cell.length_c   1.000
_cell.angle_alpha   90.00
_cell.angle_beta   90.00
_cell.angle_gamma   90.00
#
_symmetry.space_group_name_H-M   'P 1'
#
loop_
_entity.id
_entity.type
_entity.pdbx_description
1 polymer ?
#
loop_
_entity_poly.entity_id
_entity_poly.type
_entity_poly.pdbx_seq_one_letter_code
_entity_poly.pdbx_strand_id
1 'polypeptide(L)'
;MYEIIKFVHLAAAIVWMGGMALMIRAVRPVAIAQLEPVQRLPLLAGILSRFFQMVGLCVLLLLATGGLMLMGVDMRLAPKGWHAMLGIGLLMCLIFGHLYFGPFRKLKLALATEDLPGAGAQLAKIHRLVLINFAFSWLAVGAVVIWR
;
A
#
# COMPACT_ATOMS: atom_id res chain seq x y z
N MET A 1 12.85 -6.96 23.68
CA MET A 1 11.50 -6.70 23.10
C MET A 1 11.55 -5.68 21.96
N TYR A 2 12.25 -4.56 22.09
CA TYR A 2 12.35 -3.53 21.04
C TYR A 2 12.79 -4.07 19.66
N GLU A 3 13.81 -4.91 19.59
CA GLU A 3 14.28 -5.50 18.33
C GLU A 3 13.21 -6.35 17.60
N ILE A 4 12.37 -7.06 18.35
CA ILE A 4 11.28 -7.86 17.77
C ILE A 4 10.21 -6.94 17.19
N ILE A 5 9.86 -5.86 17.90
CA ILE A 5 8.89 -4.86 17.43
C ILE A 5 9.40 -4.21 16.14
N LYS A 6 10.67 -3.80 16.12
CA LYS A 6 11.32 -3.22 14.95
C LYS A 6 11.38 -4.21 13.78
N PHE A 7 11.69 -5.48 14.04
CA PHE A 7 11.67 -6.53 13.02
C PHE A 7 10.28 -6.68 12.39
N VAL A 8 9.22 -6.77 13.20
CA VAL A 8 7.83 -6.86 12.71
C VAL A 8 7.44 -5.63 11.91
N HIS A 9 7.81 -4.43 12.39
CA HIS A 9 7.57 -3.17 11.69
C HIS A 9 8.21 -3.17 10.29
N LEU A 10 9.50 -3.50 10.21
CA LEU A 10 10.22 -3.55 8.94
C LEU A 10 9.70 -4.66 8.02
N ALA A 11 9.38 -5.84 8.56
CA ALA A 11 8.81 -6.94 7.77
C ALA A 11 7.48 -6.52 7.12
N ALA A 12 6.58 -5.87 7.88
CA ALA A 12 5.32 -5.37 7.35
C ALA A 12 5.53 -4.30 6.26
N ALA A 13 6.48 -3.38 6.47
CA ALA A 13 6.86 -2.38 5.46
C ALA A 13 7.40 -3.04 4.18
N ILE A 14 8.29 -4.03 4.30
CA ILE A 14 8.89 -4.76 3.18
C ILE A 14 7.83 -5.50 2.37
N VAL A 15 6.91 -6.22 3.04
CA VAL A 15 5.84 -6.96 2.36
C VAL A 15 4.94 -6.01 1.57
N TRP A 16 4.57 -4.87 2.17
CA TRP A 16 3.71 -3.89 1.51
C TRP A 16 4.43 -3.20 0.33
N MET A 17 5.63 -2.65 0.56
CA MET A 17 6.42 -1.95 -0.45
C MET A 17 6.84 -2.88 -1.60
N GLY A 18 7.33 -4.08 -1.26
CA GLY A 18 7.72 -5.10 -2.23
C GLY A 18 6.55 -5.58 -3.07
N GLY A 19 5.38 -5.79 -2.46
CA GLY A 19 4.17 -6.15 -3.18
C GLY A 19 3.70 -5.05 -4.15
N MET A 20 3.77 -3.78 -3.75
CA MET A 20 3.50 -2.66 -4.66
C MET A 20 4.49 -2.64 -5.85
N ALA A 21 5.78 -2.82 -5.58
CA ALA A 21 6.82 -2.87 -6.62
C ALA A 21 6.54 -4.02 -7.61
N LEU A 22 6.23 -5.22 -7.11
CA LEU A 22 5.90 -6.38 -7.93
C LEU A 22 4.67 -6.11 -8.82
N MET A 23 3.61 -5.53 -8.25
CA MET A 23 2.39 -5.20 -9.00
C MET A 23 2.64 -4.18 -10.11
N ILE A 24 3.43 -3.14 -9.83
CA ILE A 24 3.72 -2.06 -10.79
C ILE A 24 4.67 -2.54 -11.89
N ARG A 25 5.74 -3.27 -11.54
CA ARG A 25 6.85 -3.55 -12.46
C ARG A 25 6.75 -4.88 -13.19
N ALA A 26 6.11 -5.88 -12.59
CA ALA A 26 6.04 -7.22 -13.18
C ALA A 26 4.61 -7.61 -13.55
N VAL A 27 3.69 -7.64 -12.58
CA VAL A 27 2.36 -8.23 -12.78
C VAL A 27 1.53 -7.44 -13.79
N ARG A 28 1.39 -6.12 -13.59
CA ARG A 28 0.55 -5.29 -14.47
C ARG A 28 1.07 -5.22 -15.91
N PRO A 29 2.37 -4.98 -16.18
CA PRO A 29 2.88 -4.95 -17.55
C PRO A 29 2.69 -6.28 -18.29
N VAL A 30 3.01 -7.40 -17.63
CA VAL A 30 2.85 -8.73 -18.23
C VAL A 30 1.39 -9.05 -18.49
N ALA A 31 0.50 -8.76 -17.53
CA ALA A 31 -0.93 -8.95 -17.71
C ALA A 31 -1.50 -8.10 -18.86
N ILE A 32 -0.99 -6.88 -19.07
CA ILE A 32 -1.39 -6.03 -20.20
C ILE A 32 -0.90 -6.59 -21.53
N ALA A 33 0.33 -7.10 -21.58
CA ALA A 33 0.96 -7.61 -22.79
C ALA A 33 0.39 -8.95 -23.26
N GLN A 34 -0.04 -9.81 -22.32
CA GLN A 34 -0.40 -11.20 -22.64
C GLN A 34 -1.90 -11.50 -22.58
N LEU A 35 -2.71 -10.67 -21.92
CA LEU A 35 -4.11 -10.97 -21.67
C LEU A 35 -5.04 -9.88 -22.22
N GLU A 36 -6.10 -10.35 -22.89
CA GLU A 36 -7.22 -9.49 -23.29
C GLU A 36 -7.97 -8.93 -22.08
N PRO A 37 -8.68 -7.79 -22.22
CA PRO A 37 -9.38 -7.15 -21.11
C PRO A 37 -10.32 -8.08 -20.32
N VAL A 38 -11.07 -8.94 -21.02
CA VAL A 38 -12.01 -9.92 -20.43
C VAL A 38 -11.32 -10.87 -19.45
N GLN A 39 -10.10 -11.30 -19.77
CA GLN A 39 -9.33 -12.24 -18.93
C GLN A 39 -8.48 -11.50 -17.89
N ARG A 40 -7.92 -10.36 -18.29
CA ARG A 40 -7.00 -9.56 -17.48
C ARG A 40 -7.66 -8.92 -16.26
N LEU A 41 -8.85 -8.34 -16.44
CA LEU A 41 -9.50 -7.56 -15.37
C LEU A 41 -9.90 -8.46 -14.17
N PRO A 42 -10.52 -9.63 -14.36
CA PRO A 42 -10.80 -10.57 -13.26
C PRO A 42 -9.52 -11.08 -12.57
N LEU A 43 -8.49 -11.42 -13.35
CA LEU A 43 -7.20 -11.88 -12.80
C LEU A 43 -6.59 -10.81 -11.88
N LEU A 44 -6.46 -9.58 -12.37
CA LEU A 44 -5.89 -8.48 -11.60
C LEU A 44 -6.75 -8.16 -10.37
N ALA A 45 -8.08 -8.19 -10.48
CA ALA A 45 -8.96 -8.01 -9.33
C ALA A 45 -8.78 -9.10 -8.27
N GLY A 46 -8.60 -10.37 -8.68
CA GLY A 46 -8.33 -11.49 -7.79
C GLY A 46 -6.99 -11.35 -7.06
N ILE A 47 -5.92 -11.00 -7.79
CA ILE A 47 -4.59 -10.72 -7.22
C ILE A 47 -4.67 -9.57 -6.22
N LEU A 48 -5.28 -8.44 -6.61
CA LEU A 48 -5.45 -7.28 -5.74
C LEU A 48 -6.28 -7.60 -4.50
N SER A 49 -7.28 -8.49 -4.59
CA SER A 49 -8.06 -8.90 -3.41
C SER A 49 -7.21 -9.57 -2.34
N ARG A 50 -6.35 -10.52 -2.75
CA ARG A 50 -5.44 -11.21 -1.82
C ARG A 50 -4.38 -10.25 -1.29
N PHE A 51 -3.82 -9.44 -2.18
CA PHE A 51 -2.81 -8.44 -1.82
C PHE A 51 -3.35 -7.42 -0.81
N PHE A 52 -4.55 -6.86 -1.02
CA PHE A 52 -5.10 -5.88 -0.09
C PHE A 52 -5.49 -6.46 1.27
N GLN A 53 -5.88 -7.74 1.35
CA GLN A 53 -6.05 -8.42 2.63
C GLN A 53 -4.73 -8.50 3.42
N MET A 54 -3.64 -8.88 2.74
CA MET A 54 -2.30 -8.89 3.35
C MET A 54 -1.84 -7.49 3.75
N VAL A 55 -2.08 -6.49 2.90
CA VAL A 55 -1.74 -5.09 3.19
C VAL A 55 -2.54 -4.57 4.38
N GLY A 56 -3.81 -4.92 4.52
CA GLY A 56 -4.61 -4.57 5.70
C GLY A 56 -3.97 -5.06 6.99
N LEU A 57 -3.47 -6.30 7.01
CA LEU A 57 -2.70 -6.83 8.14
C LEU A 57 -1.39 -6.05 8.34
N CYS A 58 -0.65 -5.76 7.27
CA CYS A 58 0.59 -4.97 7.35
C CYS A 58 0.36 -3.58 7.93
N VAL A 59 -0.72 -2.89 7.53
CA VAL A 59 -1.10 -1.57 8.06
C VAL A 59 -1.34 -1.64 9.56
N LEU A 60 -2.12 -2.63 10.03
CA LEU A 60 -2.36 -2.82 11.46
C LEU A 60 -1.06 -3.07 12.24
N LEU A 61 -0.18 -3.93 11.72
CA LEU A 61 1.11 -4.22 12.33
C LEU A 61 2.01 -2.98 12.37
N LEU A 62 2.05 -2.19 11.30
CA LEU A 62 2.84 -0.95 11.22
C LEU A 62 2.37 0.10 12.23
N LEU A 63 1.05 0.31 12.35
CA LEU A 63 0.48 1.25 13.31
C LEU A 63 0.73 0.79 14.76
N ALA A 64 0.50 -0.50 15.06
CA ALA A 64 0.72 -1.05 16.40
C ALA A 64 2.20 -0.96 16.80
N THR A 65 3.11 -1.45 15.95
CA THR A 65 4.54 -1.45 16.24
C THR A 65 5.13 -0.04 16.23
N GLY A 66 4.70 0.83 15.31
CA GLY A 66 5.10 2.24 15.27
C GLY A 66 4.66 2.99 16.52
N GLY A 67 3.42 2.80 16.95
CA GLY A 67 2.90 3.35 18.21
C GLY A 67 3.70 2.88 19.42
N LEU A 68 3.98 1.57 19.51
CA LEU A 68 4.79 1.00 20.60
C LEU A 68 6.23 1.54 20.61
N MET A 69 6.84 1.77 19.46
CA MET A 69 8.19 2.37 19.38
C MET A 69 8.21 3.86 19.75
N LEU A 70 7.10 4.57 19.57
CA LEU A 70 6.95 5.98 19.95
C LEU A 70 6.51 6.16 21.41
N MET A 71 5.99 5.12 22.06
CA MET A 71 5.64 5.17 23.49
C MET A 71 6.88 5.47 24.34
N GLY A 72 6.83 6.57 25.10
CA GLY A 72 7.93 7.01 25.96
C GLY A 72 9.00 7.85 25.27
N VAL A 73 8.86 8.15 23.97
CA VAL A 73 9.72 9.10 23.26
C VAL A 73 9.15 10.52 23.43
N ASP A 74 9.98 11.47 23.84
CA ASP A 74 9.59 12.88 23.84
C ASP A 74 9.52 13.39 22.39
N MET A 75 8.30 13.63 21.91
CA MET A 75 8.05 14.12 20.55
C MET A 75 8.60 15.53 20.28
N ARG A 76 9.04 16.27 21.30
CA ARG A 76 9.73 17.56 21.11
C ARG A 76 11.22 17.38 20.80
N LEU A 77 11.80 16.27 21.26
CA LEU A 77 13.20 15.91 21.07
C LEU A 77 13.41 14.89 19.93
N ALA A 78 12.33 14.36 19.37
CA ALA A 78 12.39 13.37 18.31
C ALA A 78 12.95 13.97 17.00
N PRO A 79 13.76 13.20 16.25
CA PRO A 79 14.26 13.60 14.94
C PRO A 79 13.16 14.09 13.99
N LYS A 80 13.45 15.13 13.20
CA LYS A 80 12.49 15.67 12.22
C LYS A 80 12.04 14.61 11.21
N GLY A 81 12.94 13.69 10.83
CA GLY A 81 12.63 12.57 9.94
C GLY A 81 11.58 11.61 10.51
N TRP A 82 11.49 11.45 11.83
CA TRP A 82 10.50 10.56 12.46
C TRP A 82 9.10 11.16 12.37
N HIS A 83 8.97 12.47 12.58
CA HIS A 83 7.71 13.19 12.37
C HIS A 83 7.24 13.11 10.92
N ALA A 84 8.17 13.30 9.97
CA ALA A 84 7.88 13.18 8.55
C ALA A 84 7.44 11.76 8.19
N MET A 85 8.15 10.74 8.65
CA MET A 85 7.80 9.33 8.43
C MET A 85 6.42 8.99 9.01
N LEU A 86 6.11 9.45 10.23
CA LEU A 86 4.81 9.23 10.85
C LEU A 86 3.69 9.89 10.02
N GLY A 87 3.86 11.16 9.64
CA GLY A 87 2.88 11.88 8.83
C GLY A 87 2.65 11.22 7.47
N ILE A 88 3.72 10.84 6.78
CA ILE A 88 3.66 10.14 5.49
C ILE A 88 3.01 8.76 5.66
N GLY A 89 3.40 7.99 6.67
CA GLY A 89 2.84 6.66 6.95
C GLY A 89 1.34 6.71 7.23
N LEU A 90 0.86 7.69 8.02
CA LEU A 90 -0.57 7.90 8.25
C LEU A 90 -1.30 8.28 6.96
N LEU A 91 -0.74 9.19 6.16
CA LEU A 91 -1.30 9.55 4.85
C LEU A 91 -1.41 8.33 3.93
N MET A 92 -0.39 7.47 3.89
CA MET A 92 -0.40 6.23 3.12
C MET A 92 -1.50 5.27 3.60
N CYS A 93 -1.71 5.15 4.91
CA CYS A 93 -2.80 4.35 5.48
C CYS A 93 -4.17 4.89 5.06
N LEU A 94 -4.36 6.21 5.05
CA LEU A 94 -5.59 6.85 4.57
C LEU A 94 -5.82 6.61 3.07
N ILE A 95 -4.77 6.73 2.25
CA ILE A 95 -4.83 6.43 0.81
C ILE A 95 -5.25 4.97 0.59
N PHE A 96 -4.66 4.03 1.33
CA PHE A 96 -5.02 2.62 1.26
C PHE A 96 -6.48 2.39 1.68
N GLY A 97 -6.94 3.01 2.77
CA GLY A 97 -8.32 2.93 3.21
C GLY A 97 -9.29 3.44 2.12
N HIS A 98 -9.02 4.62 1.56
CA HIS A 98 -9.82 5.19 0.48
C HIS A 98 -9.84 4.28 -0.76
N LEU A 99 -8.68 3.73 -1.14
CA LEU A 99 -8.53 2.81 -2.24
C LEU A 99 -9.37 1.53 -2.04
N TYR A 100 -9.29 0.94 -0.86
CA TYR A 100 -9.94 -0.33 -0.52
C TYR A 100 -11.47 -0.20 -0.47
N PHE A 101 -11.99 0.83 0.21
CA PHE A 101 -13.42 1.01 0.39
C PHE A 101 -14.12 1.66 -0.81
N GLY A 102 -13.41 2.43 -1.63
CA GLY A 102 -13.95 3.13 -2.79
C GLY A 102 -13.70 2.40 -4.12
N PRO A 103 -12.60 2.69 -4.82
CA PRO A 103 -12.30 2.13 -6.14
C PRO A 103 -12.30 0.60 -6.20
N PHE A 104 -11.76 -0.09 -5.19
CA PHE A 104 -11.69 -1.55 -5.22
C PHE A 104 -13.04 -2.24 -5.11
N ARG A 105 -13.93 -1.72 -4.24
CA ARG A 105 -15.32 -2.17 -4.17
C ARG A 105 -16.06 -1.94 -5.49
N LYS A 106 -15.87 -0.77 -6.11
CA LYS A 106 -16.46 -0.44 -7.42
C LYS A 106 -15.93 -1.32 -8.55
N LEU A 107 -14.64 -1.68 -8.52
CA LEU A 107 -14.05 -2.64 -9.47
C LEU A 107 -14.74 -4.00 -9.39
N LYS A 108 -14.91 -4.55 -8.19
CA LYS A 108 -15.59 -5.84 -8.00
C LYS A 108 -17.03 -5.80 -8.48
N LEU A 109 -17.73 -4.71 -8.20
CA LEU A 109 -19.11 -4.52 -8.66
C LEU A 109 -19.20 -4.48 -10.19
N ALA A 110 -18.35 -3.68 -10.84
CA ALA A 110 -18.33 -3.58 -12.30
C ALA A 110 -18.03 -4.93 -12.97
N LEU A 111 -17.12 -5.74 -12.39
CA LEU A 111 -16.86 -7.10 -12.86
C LEU A 111 -18.06 -8.04 -12.67
N ALA A 112 -18.81 -7.90 -11.58
CA ALA A 112 -20.01 -8.71 -11.33
C ALA A 112 -21.17 -8.35 -12.28
N THR A 113 -21.20 -7.13 -12.79
CA THR A 113 -22.19 -6.67 -13.78
C THR A 113 -21.66 -6.70 -15.21
N GLU A 114 -20.52 -7.36 -15.46
CA GLU A 114 -19.86 -7.46 -16.78
C GLU A 114 -19.53 -6.11 -17.45
N ASP A 115 -19.44 -5.02 -16.67
CA ASP A 115 -19.05 -3.68 -17.12
C ASP A 115 -17.53 -3.58 -17.20
N LEU A 116 -16.97 -4.08 -18.31
CA LEU A 116 -15.53 -4.05 -18.58
C LEU A 116 -14.96 -2.62 -18.66
N PRO A 117 -15.61 -1.64 -19.32
CA PRO A 117 -15.14 -0.25 -19.33
C PRO A 117 -15.07 0.35 -17.93
N GLY A 118 -16.12 0.17 -17.11
CA GLY A 118 -16.16 0.63 -15.73
C GLY A 118 -15.09 -0.03 -14.87
N ALA A 119 -14.92 -1.35 -15.00
CA ALA A 119 -13.87 -2.10 -14.30
C ALA A 119 -12.47 -1.58 -14.67
N GLY A 120 -12.19 -1.38 -15.97
CA GLY A 120 -10.94 -0.80 -16.46
C GLY A 120 -10.65 0.60 -15.87
N ALA A 121 -11.68 1.46 -15.80
CA ALA A 121 -11.56 2.80 -15.23
C ALA A 121 -11.23 2.77 -13.73
N GLN A 122 -11.87 1.89 -12.95
CA GLN A 122 -11.55 1.73 -11.52
C GLN A 122 -10.15 1.17 -11.32
N LEU A 123 -9.73 0.20 -12.13
CA LEU A 123 -8.39 -0.37 -12.06
C LEU A 123 -7.31 0.68 -12.37
N ALA A 124 -7.55 1.58 -13.32
CA ALA A 124 -6.64 2.70 -13.59
C ALA A 124 -6.53 3.67 -12.40
N LYS A 125 -7.64 3.96 -11.71
CA LYS A 125 -7.65 4.77 -10.48
C LYS A 125 -6.85 4.09 -9.37
N ILE A 126 -7.08 2.79 -9.15
CA ILE A 126 -6.33 1.99 -8.18
C ILE A 126 -4.83 2.07 -8.49
N HIS A 127 -4.44 1.86 -9.75
CA HIS A 127 -3.03 1.90 -10.13
C HIS A 127 -2.37 3.25 -9.84
N ARG A 128 -3.06 4.37 -10.13
CA ARG A 128 -2.55 5.72 -9.81
C ARG A 128 -2.34 5.91 -8.31
N LEU A 129 -3.30 5.48 -7.49
CA LEU A 129 -3.17 5.56 -6.03
C LEU A 129 -2.04 4.66 -5.51
N VAL A 130 -1.86 3.46 -6.07
CA VAL A 130 -0.74 2.57 -5.72
C VAL A 130 0.61 3.20 -6.09
N LEU A 131 0.73 3.87 -7.24
CA LEU A 131 1.95 4.60 -7.61
C LEU A 131 2.27 5.74 -6.64
N ILE A 132 1.27 6.54 -6.28
CA ILE A 132 1.43 7.62 -5.29
C ILE A 132 1.87 7.04 -3.95
N ASN A 133 1.20 5.98 -3.50
CA ASN A 133 1.51 5.32 -2.23
C ASN A 133 2.91 4.69 -2.24
N PHE A 134 3.34 4.14 -3.38
CA PHE A 134 4.69 3.62 -3.56
C PHE A 134 5.74 4.72 -3.51
N ALA A 135 5.49 5.88 -4.12
CA ALA A 135 6.38 7.03 -4.01
C ALA A 135 6.51 7.51 -2.55
N PHE A 136 5.38 7.65 -1.85
CA PHE A 136 5.37 7.98 -0.43
C PHE A 136 6.11 6.97 0.43
N SER A 137 6.05 5.68 0.08
CA SER A 137 6.79 4.65 0.84
C SER A 137 8.31 4.88 0.80
N TRP A 138 8.86 5.29 -0.34
CA TRP A 138 10.28 5.65 -0.44
C TRP A 138 10.60 6.97 0.26
N LEU A 139 9.70 7.95 0.20
CA LEU A 139 9.87 9.21 0.94
C LEU A 139 9.87 8.99 2.46
N ALA A 140 9.02 8.10 2.98
CA ALA A 140 9.01 7.73 4.39
C ALA A 140 10.33 7.07 4.81
N VAL A 141 10.85 6.13 4.02
CA VAL A 141 12.16 5.50 4.28
C VAL A 141 13.29 6.54 4.21
N GLY A 142 13.30 7.38 3.17
CA GLY A 142 14.28 8.44 3.01
C GLY A 142 14.26 9.44 4.18
N ALA A 143 13.08 9.79 4.68
CA ALA A 143 12.94 10.68 5.84
C ALA A 143 13.65 10.11 7.08
N VAL A 144 13.48 8.82 7.37
CA VAL A 144 14.14 8.19 8.54
C VAL A 144 15.65 8.03 8.35
N VAL A 145 16.08 7.69 7.14
CA VAL A 145 17.48 7.33 6.88
C VAL A 145 18.36 8.57 6.70
N ILE A 146 17.86 9.57 5.97
CA ILE A 146 18.64 10.73 5.50
C ILE A 146 18.42 11.93 6.42
N TRP A 147 17.19 12.13 6.91
CA TRP A 147 16.81 13.31 7.69
C TRP A 147 16.82 13.02 9.19
N ARG A 148 18.02 12.85 9.74
CA ARG A 148 18.24 12.70 11.20
C ARG A 148 18.15 14.04 11.92
#